data_AF-A0A9E5MAF5-F1
#
_entry.id   AF-A0A9E5MAF5-F1
#
_cell.length_a   1.000
_cell.length_b   1.000
_cell.length_c   1.000
_cell.angle_alpha   90.00
_cell.angle_beta   90.00
_cell.angle_gamma   90.00
#
_symmetry.space_group_name_H-M   'P 1'
#
loop_
_entity.id
_entity.type
_entity.pdbx_description
1 polymer ?
#
loop_
_entity_poly.entity_id
_entity_poly.type
_entity_poly.pdbx_seq_one_letter_code
_entity_poly.pdbx_strand_id
1 'polypeptide(L)'
;MKRVLSGIQPTADSFHLGNYLGAIKQWVDLQSENDAFYCVVDLHALTVETDPQVLRKRTLLAAAQLIALGLDPDKCTLFIQSHVPEHNQLGWVLE
;
A
#
# COMPACT_ATOMS: atom_id res chain seq x y z
N MET A 1 0.61 16.69 15.20
CA MET A 1 0.78 15.79 14.04
C MET A 1 -0.17 14.62 14.23
N LYS A 2 -1.04 14.33 13.25
CA LYS A 2 -1.95 13.18 13.30
C LYS A 2 -1.29 12.00 12.60
N ARG A 3 -1.71 10.77 12.91
CA ARG A 3 -1.27 9.57 12.22
C ARG A 3 -2.29 9.18 11.14
N VAL A 4 -1.80 8.81 9.97
CA VAL A 4 -2.62 8.36 8.84
C VAL A 4 -2.14 6.97 8.42
N LEU A 5 -3.08 6.06 8.19
CA LEU A 5 -2.81 4.72 7.66
C LEU A 5 -3.69 4.51 6.42
N SER A 6 -3.07 4.19 5.30
CA SER A 6 -3.76 3.91 4.04
C SER A 6 -3.21 2.64 3.39
N GLY A 7 -4.12 1.79 2.90
CA GLY A 7 -3.78 0.57 2.18
C GLY A 7 -4.20 0.62 0.71
N ILE A 8 -3.37 0.09 -0.19
CA ILE A 8 -3.72 -0.11 -1.60
C ILE A 8 -3.47 -1.56 -2.03
N GLN A 9 -4.46 -2.17 -2.68
CA GLN A 9 -4.33 -3.53 -3.19
C GLN A 9 -3.52 -3.55 -4.48
N PRO A 10 -2.63 -4.55 -4.68
CA PRO A 10 -1.93 -4.78 -5.94
C PRO A 10 -2.84 -5.48 -6.96
N THR A 11 -3.92 -4.81 -7.40
CA THR A 11 -5.00 -5.42 -8.20
C THR A 11 -4.70 -5.50 -9.71
N ALA A 12 -3.92 -4.57 -10.24
CA ALA A 12 -3.68 -4.44 -11.68
C ALA A 12 -2.19 -4.30 -12.00
N ASP A 13 -1.86 -4.38 -13.30
CA ASP A 13 -0.49 -4.18 -13.78
C ASP A 13 -0.04 -2.72 -13.70
N SER A 14 -0.97 -1.78 -13.48
CA SER A 14 -0.66 -0.38 -13.21
C SER A 14 -1.82 0.28 -12.48
N PHE A 15 -1.52 1.24 -11.62
CA PHE A 15 -2.50 2.24 -11.22
C PHE A 15 -3.02 3.01 -12.44
N HIS A 16 -4.33 3.25 -12.49
CA HIS A 16 -4.96 4.10 -13.49
C HIS A 16 -5.17 5.52 -12.95
N LEU A 17 -5.52 6.45 -13.83
CA LEU A 17 -5.70 7.87 -13.48
C LEU A 17 -6.68 8.07 -12.30
N GLY A 18 -7.73 7.25 -12.22
CA GLY A 18 -8.66 7.25 -11.09
C GLY A 18 -8.00 6.97 -9.73
N ASN A 19 -7.01 6.06 -9.63
CA ASN A 19 -6.29 5.83 -8.37
C ASN A 19 -5.45 7.05 -8.00
N TYR A 20 -4.82 7.68 -9.01
CA TYR A 20 -3.99 8.85 -8.79
C TYR A 20 -4.80 10.05 -8.28
N LEU A 21 -5.86 10.41 -9.01
CA LEU A 21 -6.71 11.55 -8.66
C LEU A 21 -7.56 11.28 -7.41
N GLY A 22 -7.98 10.03 -7.20
CA GLY A 22 -8.87 9.66 -6.10
C GLY A 22 -8.18 9.46 -4.75
N ALA A 23 -6.88 9.11 -4.74
CA ALA A 23 -6.18 8.82 -3.49
C ALA A 23 -4.71 9.27 -3.50
N ILE A 24 -3.91 8.83 -4.48
CA ILE A 24 -2.44 8.95 -4.39
C ILE A 24 -1.99 10.42 -4.37
N LYS A 25 -2.61 11.31 -5.15
CA LYS A 25 -2.29 12.74 -5.12
C LYS A 25 -2.47 13.32 -3.71
N GLN A 26 -3.56 12.97 -3.03
CA GLN A 26 -3.81 13.40 -1.65
C GLN A 26 -2.82 12.77 -0.67
N TRP A 27 -2.40 11.51 -0.89
CA TRP A 27 -1.39 10.86 -0.06
C TRP A 27 -0.06 11.60 -0.14
N VAL A 28 0.34 12.05 -1.33
CA VAL A 28 1.56 12.83 -1.52
C VAL A 28 1.56 14.12 -0.70
N ASP A 29 0.41 14.78 -0.57
CA ASP A 29 0.27 15.98 0.27
C ASP A 29 0.31 15.60 1.77
N LEU A 30 -0.46 14.58 2.16
CA LEU A 30 -0.60 14.15 3.55
C LEU A 30 0.71 13.68 4.20
N GLN A 31 1.63 13.10 3.43
CA GLN A 31 2.92 12.61 3.95
C GLN A 31 3.78 13.73 4.58
N SER A 32 3.58 14.99 4.17
CA SER A 32 4.36 16.13 4.71
C SER A 32 3.72 16.74 5.96
N GLU A 33 2.42 16.52 6.15
CA GLU A 33 1.63 17.12 7.24
C GLU A 33 1.38 16.15 8.41
N ASN A 34 1.58 14.85 8.19
CA ASN A 34 1.18 13.78 9.10
C ASN A 34 2.26 12.72 9.23
N ASP A 35 2.17 11.95 10.33
CA ASP A 35 2.90 10.69 10.47
C ASP A 35 2.20 9.63 9.62
N ALA A 36 2.70 9.42 8.41
CA ALA A 36 1.98 8.71 7.35
C ALA A 36 2.51 7.29 7.13
N PHE A 37 1.58 6.34 7.07
CA PHE A 37 1.83 4.92 6.80
C PHE A 37 1.06 4.50 5.56
N TYR A 38 1.79 4.03 4.54
CA TYR A 38 1.23 3.53 3.29
C TYR A 38 1.59 2.07 3.12
N CYS A 39 0.58 1.23 2.93
CA CYS A 39 0.74 -0.21 2.87
C CYS A 39 0.28 -0.76 1.52
N VAL A 40 1.13 -1.55 0.86
CA VAL A 40 0.68 -2.44 -0.21
C VAL A 40 0.07 -3.68 0.45
N VAL A 41 -1.25 -3.84 0.33
CA VAL A 41 -2.01 -4.88 1.04
C VAL A 41 -2.09 -6.18 0.22
N ASP A 42 -0.97 -6.88 0.13
CA ASP A 42 -0.83 -8.13 -0.62
C ASP A 42 -1.56 -9.33 0.03
N LEU A 43 -1.69 -9.36 1.36
CA LEU A 43 -2.50 -10.38 2.03
C LEU A 43 -3.99 -10.21 1.72
N HIS A 44 -4.49 -8.97 1.64
CA HIS A 44 -5.87 -8.72 1.19
C HIS A 44 -6.11 -9.10 -0.27
N ALA A 45 -5.08 -9.18 -1.10
CA ALA A 45 -5.23 -9.65 -2.48
C ALA A 45 -5.42 -11.18 -2.56
N LEU A 46 -4.98 -11.93 -1.54
CA LEU A 46 -5.08 -13.39 -1.49
C LEU A 46 -6.49 -13.92 -1.16
N THR A 47 -7.46 -13.05 -0.86
CA THR A 47 -8.85 -13.46 -0.60
C THR A 47 -9.60 -13.83 -1.88
N VAL A 48 -8.97 -13.67 -3.04
CA VAL A 48 -9.45 -14.13 -4.35
C VAL A 48 -8.36 -14.94 -5.05
N GLU A 49 -8.74 -15.78 -6.01
CA GLU A 49 -7.79 -16.60 -6.78
C GLU A 49 -6.75 -15.72 -7.49
N THR A 50 -5.47 -15.97 -7.21
CA THR A 50 -4.36 -15.16 -7.70
C THR A 50 -3.17 -16.04 -8.05
N ASP A 51 -2.56 -15.82 -9.22
CA ASP A 51 -1.29 -16.46 -9.57
C ASP A 51 -0.14 -15.90 -8.69
N PRO A 52 0.65 -16.75 -7.99
CA PRO A 52 1.70 -16.29 -7.09
C PRO A 52 2.79 -15.43 -7.75
N GLN A 53 3.16 -15.73 -9.00
CA GLN A 53 4.15 -14.94 -9.73
C GLN A 53 3.60 -13.56 -10.11
N VAL A 54 2.32 -13.52 -10.50
CA VAL A 54 1.61 -12.27 -10.80
C VAL A 54 1.49 -11.41 -9.55
N LEU A 55 1.08 -11.98 -8.40
CA LEU A 55 0.99 -11.23 -7.14
C LEU A 55 2.34 -10.61 -6.77
N ARG A 56 3.42 -11.41 -6.77
CA ARG A 56 4.76 -10.93 -6.46
C ARG A 56 5.17 -9.77 -7.36
N LYS A 57 4.93 -9.89 -8.66
CA LYS A 57 5.23 -8.83 -9.64
C LYS A 57 4.43 -7.56 -9.34
N ARG A 58 3.12 -7.69 -9.12
CA ARG A 58 2.23 -6.55 -8.86
C ARG A 58 2.53 -5.85 -7.54
N THR A 59 2.88 -6.58 -6.49
CA THR A 59 3.28 -6.00 -5.19
C THR A 59 4.51 -5.10 -5.35
N LEU A 60 5.54 -5.58 -6.05
CA LEU A 60 6.74 -4.77 -6.31
C LEU A 60 6.44 -3.57 -7.20
N LEU A 61 5.62 -3.76 -8.23
CA LEU A 61 5.26 -2.69 -9.16
C LEU A 61 4.42 -1.62 -8.48
N ALA A 62 3.45 -1.99 -7.64
CA ALA A 62 2.65 -1.06 -6.85
C ALA A 62 3.54 -0.18 -5.94
N ALA A 63 4.49 -0.78 -5.23
CA ALA A 63 5.44 -0.03 -4.40
C ALA A 63 6.29 0.94 -5.25
N ALA A 64 6.81 0.48 -6.39
CA ALA A 64 7.58 1.33 -7.30
C ALA A 64 6.75 2.49 -7.87
N GLN A 65 5.48 2.23 -8.22
CA GLN A 65 4.57 3.26 -8.73
C GLN A 65 4.22 4.30 -7.66
N LEU A 66 4.00 3.89 -6.42
CA LEU A 66 3.75 4.82 -5.32
C LEU A 66 4.93 5.80 -5.13
N ILE A 67 6.16 5.30 -5.19
CA ILE A 67 7.37 6.13 -5.12
C ILE A 67 7.45 7.05 -6.34
N ALA A 68 7.26 6.50 -7.54
CA ALA A 68 7.32 7.28 -8.79
C ALA A 68 6.27 8.39 -8.86
N LEU A 69 5.11 8.21 -8.21
CA LEU A 69 4.02 9.19 -8.14
C LEU A 69 4.21 10.24 -7.05
N GLY A 70 5.27 10.14 -6.22
CA GLY A 70 5.68 11.18 -5.29
C GLY A 70 5.64 10.80 -3.81
N LEU A 71 5.36 9.54 -3.45
CA LEU A 71 5.64 9.10 -2.07
C LEU A 71 7.14 9.02 -1.84
N ASP A 72 7.57 9.65 -0.76
CA ASP A 72 8.97 9.76 -0.34
C ASP A 72 9.16 8.89 0.91
N PRO A 73 9.90 7.77 0.82
CA PRO A 73 10.19 6.91 1.98
C PRO A 73 10.93 7.60 3.12
N ASP A 74 11.56 8.76 2.89
CA ASP A 74 12.18 9.56 3.96
C ASP A 74 11.15 10.40 4.73
N LYS A 75 9.92 10.54 4.21
CA LYS A 75 8.82 11.31 4.82
C LYS A 75 7.68 10.44 5.35
N CYS A 76 7.55 9.21 4.86
CA CYS A 76 6.49 8.30 5.25
C CYS A 76 6.99 6.85 5.38
N THR A 77 6.25 6.04 6.12
CA THR A 77 6.51 4.59 6.17
C THR A 77 5.76 3.92 5.03
N LEU A 78 6.48 3.50 3.99
CA LEU A 78 5.96 2.67 2.90
C LEU A 78 6.38 1.22 3.09
N PHE A 79 5.43 0.28 3.15
CA PHE A 79 5.71 -1.12 3.43
C PHE A 79 4.74 -2.10 2.74
N ILE A 80 5.10 -3.39 2.76
CA ILE A 80 4.29 -4.49 2.24
C ILE A 80 3.64 -5.21 3.44
N GLN A 81 2.34 -5.48 3.37
CA GLN A 81 1.58 -6.05 4.49
C GLN A 81 2.15 -7.39 4.97
N SER A 82 2.46 -8.30 4.04
CA SER A 82 3.01 -9.63 4.36
C SER A 82 4.40 -9.61 5.02
N HIS A 83 5.12 -8.48 4.96
CA HIS A 83 6.45 -8.36 5.57
C HIS A 83 6.38 -8.00 7.07
N VAL A 84 5.18 -7.75 7.60
CA VAL A 84 4.94 -7.34 8.99
C VAL A 84 4.00 -8.37 9.64
N PRO A 85 4.55 -9.39 10.34
CA PRO A 85 3.78 -10.50 10.92
C PRO A 85 2.62 -10.07 11.83
N GLU A 86 2.75 -8.90 12.46
CA GLU A 86 1.78 -8.30 13.38
C GLU A 86 0.41 -8.10 12.72
N HIS A 87 0.33 -7.91 11.39
CA HIS A 87 -0.94 -7.80 10.69
C HIS A 87 -1.78 -9.08 10.82
N ASN A 88 -1.17 -10.25 10.63
CA ASN A 88 -1.86 -11.53 10.76
C ASN A 88 -2.17 -11.86 12.22
N GLN A 89 -1.23 -11.57 13.13
CA GLN A 89 -1.40 -11.83 14.56
C GLN A 89 -2.53 -11.00 15.15
N LEU A 90 -2.57 -9.69 14.86
CA LEU A 90 -3.64 -8.81 15.31
C LEU A 90 -4.95 -9.13 14.61
N GLY A 91 -4.92 -9.43 13.30
CA GLY A 91 -6.10 -9.87 12.55
C GLY A 91 -6.78 -11.06 13.22
N TRP A 92 -6.01 -12.08 13.59
CA TRP A 92 -6.52 -13.26 14.31
C TRP A 92 -7.10 -12.93 15.69
N VAL A 93 -6.52 -11.99 16.44
CA VAL A 93 -7.03 -11.59 17.76
C VAL A 93 -8.35 -10.82 17.67
N LEU A 94 -8.60 -10.14 16.53
CA LEU A 94 -9.79 -9.32 16.30
C LEU A 94 -10.94 -10.07 15.61
N GLU A 95 -10.71 -11.29 15.14
CA GLU A 95 -11.76 -12.21 14.67
C GLU A 95 -12.61 -12.76 15.83
#